data_AF-A0A843Z2C4-F1
#
_entry.id   AF-A0A843Z2C4-F1
#
_cell.length_a   1.000
_cell.length_b   1.000
_cell.length_c   1.000
_cell.angle_alpha   90.00
_cell.angle_beta   90.00
_cell.angle_gamma   90.00
#
_symmetry.space_group_name_H-M   'P 1'
#
loop_
_entity.id
_entity.type
_entity.pdbx_description
1 polymer ?
#
loop_
_entity_poly.entity_id
_entity_poly.type
_entity_poly.pdbx_seq_one_letter_code
_entity_poly.pdbx_strand_id
1 'polypeptide(L)'
;MNNKNKFRTTTDLINFLGIGRPTFYRRAKKLGIETNKQSYSDEEIKLLSQRSTVKKDFKSIKQEEISSNYSVAIITEQIRNSNRIIEQQVKQLDIKDKQISELHNLLDQQQKLTLDLQSRLDNKNQELLDLKETPKKGFWRRLFG
;
A
#
# COMPACT_ATOMS: atom_id res chain seq x y z
N MET A 1 20.98 -33.13 -9.11
CA MET A 1 21.15 -33.85 -10.40
C MET A 1 21.89 -32.90 -11.33
N ASN A 2 23.11 -33.25 -11.77
CA ASN A 2 23.85 -32.43 -12.73
C ASN A 2 23.31 -32.73 -14.13
N ASN A 3 22.38 -31.90 -14.60
CA ASN A 3 21.90 -32.02 -15.98
C ASN A 3 23.02 -31.61 -16.93
N LYS A 4 23.24 -32.46 -17.95
CA LYS A 4 24.23 -32.22 -19.00
C LYS A 4 23.47 -31.91 -20.28
N ASN A 5 23.67 -30.71 -20.81
CA ASN A 5 23.12 -30.35 -22.11
C ASN A 5 24.08 -30.79 -23.22
N LYS A 6 23.52 -31.47 -24.21
CA LYS A 6 24.27 -31.98 -25.36
C LYS A 6 24.06 -31.06 -26.56
N PHE A 7 25.16 -30.65 -27.18
CA PHE A 7 25.17 -29.84 -28.39
C PHE A 7 25.88 -30.62 -29.50
N ARG A 8 25.30 -30.64 -30.71
CA ARG A 8 25.86 -31.38 -31.85
C ARG A 8 27.16 -30.75 -32.33
N THR A 9 27.22 -29.43 -32.36
CA THR A 9 28.43 -28.67 -32.72
C THR A 9 28.69 -27.53 -31.74
N THR A 10 29.94 -27.08 -31.68
CA THR A 10 30.31 -25.86 -30.93
C THR A 10 29.54 -24.63 -31.45
N THR A 11 29.19 -24.61 -32.74
CA THR A 11 28.34 -23.56 -33.33
C THR A 11 26.95 -23.52 -32.68
N ASP A 12 26.35 -24.68 -32.43
CA ASP A 12 25.01 -24.77 -31.84
C ASP A 12 24.99 -24.24 -30.41
N LEU A 13 26.03 -24.54 -29.63
CA LEU A 13 26.22 -23.96 -28.30
C LEU A 13 26.37 -22.44 -28.36
N ILE A 14 27.18 -21.92 -29.30
CA ILE A 14 27.41 -20.48 -29.45
C ILE A 14 26.09 -19.76 -29.80
N ASN A 15 25.29 -20.35 -30.69
CA ASN A 15 23.97 -19.85 -31.06
C ASN A 15 23.00 -19.89 -29.87
N PHE A 16 22.98 -20.99 -29.12
CA PHE A 16 22.17 -21.13 -27.90
C PHE A 16 22.52 -20.09 -26.84
N LEU A 17 23.80 -19.77 -26.69
CA LEU A 17 24.30 -18.75 -25.75
C LEU A 17 24.05 -17.31 -26.22
N GLY A 18 23.69 -17.09 -27.49
CA GLY A 18 23.48 -15.76 -28.07
C GLY A 18 24.75 -14.89 -28.09
N ILE A 19 25.94 -15.50 -28.15
CA ILE A 19 27.23 -14.79 -28.14
C ILE A 19 28.00 -14.99 -29.44
N GLY A 20 28.89 -14.07 -29.79
CA GLY A 20 29.79 -14.26 -30.93
C GLY A 20 30.86 -15.32 -30.67
N ARG A 21 31.28 -16.06 -31.72
CA ARG A 21 32.37 -17.07 -31.64
C ARG A 21 33.64 -16.56 -30.95
N PRO A 22 34.16 -15.34 -31.25
CA PRO A 22 35.35 -14.82 -30.56
C PRO A 22 35.14 -14.65 -29.06
N THR A 23 33.92 -14.27 -28.65
CA THR A 23 33.57 -14.10 -27.24
C THR A 23 33.52 -15.44 -26.52
N PHE A 24 32.97 -16.47 -27.17
CA PHE A 24 32.96 -17.84 -26.66
C PHE A 24 34.37 -18.37 -26.40
N TYR A 25 35.26 -18.37 -27.40
CA TYR A 25 36.62 -18.89 -27.24
C TYR A 25 37.42 -18.15 -26.16
N ARG A 26 37.26 -16.82 -26.10
CA ARG A 26 37.90 -16.01 -25.05
C ARG A 26 37.40 -16.37 -23.66
N ARG A 27 36.09 -16.59 -23.48
CA ARG A 27 35.49 -16.99 -22.19
C ARG A 27 35.88 -18.42 -21.80
N ALA A 28 35.80 -19.35 -22.74
CA ALA A 28 36.19 -20.74 -22.54
C ALA A 28 37.65 -20.85 -22.09
N LYS A 29 38.57 -20.13 -22.77
CA LYS A 29 39.99 -20.05 -22.37
C LYS A 29 40.18 -19.46 -20.97
N LYS A 30 39.43 -18.40 -20.62
CA LYS A 30 39.52 -17.77 -19.28
C LYS A 30 39.02 -18.68 -18.16
N LEU A 31 38.00 -19.48 -18.44
CA LEU A 31 37.35 -20.37 -17.48
C LEU A 31 37.93 -21.78 -17.46
N GLY A 32 38.91 -22.08 -18.32
CA GLY A 32 39.49 -23.42 -18.45
C GLY A 32 38.50 -24.46 -19.00
N ILE A 33 37.47 -24.04 -19.73
CA ILE A 33 36.44 -24.93 -20.28
C ILE A 33 36.89 -25.39 -21.68
N GLU A 34 36.87 -26.71 -21.90
CA GLU A 34 37.16 -27.29 -23.22
C GLU A 34 36.12 -26.92 -24.28
N THR A 35 36.58 -26.59 -25.48
CA THR A 35 35.74 -26.14 -26.61
C THR A 35 35.34 -27.27 -27.56
N ASN A 36 35.99 -28.43 -27.45
CA ASN A 36 35.84 -29.57 -28.35
C ASN A 36 34.89 -30.65 -27.81
N LYS A 37 34.25 -30.42 -26.68
CA LYS A 37 33.31 -31.35 -26.08
C LYS A 37 31.87 -31.06 -26.53
N GLN A 38 31.05 -32.10 -26.57
CA GLN A 38 29.64 -32.02 -26.97
C GLN A 38 28.68 -31.93 -25.78
N SER A 39 29.17 -32.10 -24.55
CA SER A 39 28.34 -32.10 -23.33
C SER A 39 28.85 -31.05 -22.36
N TYR A 40 27.96 -30.14 -21.96
CA TYR A 40 28.26 -29.06 -21.01
C TYR A 40 27.34 -29.17 -19.79
N SER A 41 27.90 -28.91 -18.61
CA SER A 41 27.13 -28.75 -17.37
C SER A 41 26.32 -27.46 -17.43
N ASP A 42 25.17 -27.41 -16.75
CA ASP A 42 24.39 -26.18 -16.56
C ASP A 42 25.24 -25.04 -15.99
N GLU A 43 26.19 -25.36 -15.10
CA GLU A 43 27.12 -24.39 -14.53
C GLU A 43 28.05 -23.79 -15.60
N GLU A 44 28.56 -24.63 -16.50
CA GLU A 44 29.44 -24.19 -17.58
C GLU A 44 28.68 -23.30 -18.57
N ILE A 45 27.44 -23.65 -18.89
CA ILE A 45 26.57 -22.84 -19.75
C ILE A 45 26.27 -21.49 -19.09
N LYS A 46 25.99 -21.49 -17.79
CA LYS A 46 25.75 -20.26 -17.02
C LYS A 46 26.99 -19.37 -16.98
N LEU A 47 28.18 -19.93 -16.78
CA LEU A 47 29.42 -19.18 -16.80
C LEU A 47 29.76 -18.64 -18.20
N LEU A 48 29.48 -19.42 -19.24
CA LEU A 48 29.70 -19.02 -20.63
C LEU A 48 28.71 -17.95 -21.10
N SER A 49 27.47 -17.94 -20.59
CA SER A 49 26.44 -16.95 -20.94
C SER A 49 26.67 -15.60 -20.25
N GLN A 50 27.27 -15.59 -19.05
CA GLN A 50 27.51 -14.37 -18.28
C GLN A 50 28.19 -13.26 -19.09
N ARG A 51 27.53 -12.10 -19.17
CA ARG A 51 28.08 -10.91 -19.83
C ARG A 51 29.30 -10.45 -19.04
N SER A 52 30.48 -10.44 -19.68
CA SER A 52 31.72 -9.90 -19.09
C SER A 52 31.51 -8.43 -18.70
N THR A 53 31.35 -8.16 -17.41
CA THR A 53 31.25 -6.81 -16.84
C THR A 53 32.60 -6.09 -16.75
N VAL A 54 33.69 -6.71 -17.20
CA VAL A 54 35.04 -6.17 -16.99
C VAL A 54 35.60 -5.59 -18.28
N LYS A 55 35.29 -4.30 -18.48
CA LYS A 55 36.24 -3.20 -18.78
C LYS A 55 35.49 -1.87 -18.53
N LYS A 56 35.31 -1.52 -17.25
CA LYS A 56 35.07 -0.13 -16.85
C LYS A 56 36.26 0.29 -16.00
N ASP A 57 36.96 1.32 -16.45
CA ASP A 57 38.14 1.85 -15.80
C ASP A 57 37.83 2.21 -14.35
N PHE A 58 38.71 1.83 -13.41
CA PHE A 58 38.56 2.04 -11.96
C PHE A 58 38.32 3.51 -11.54
N LYS A 59 38.55 4.47 -12.44
CA LYS A 59 38.20 5.89 -12.25
C LYS A 59 36.70 6.17 -12.34
N SER A 60 35.97 5.43 -13.17
CA SER A 60 34.51 5.60 -13.36
C SER A 60 33.68 5.03 -12.21
N ILE A 61 34.17 3.98 -11.54
CA ILE A 61 33.48 3.32 -10.41
C ILE A 61 33.37 4.27 -9.21
N LYS A 62 34.44 5.01 -8.87
CA LYS A 62 34.40 5.97 -7.77
C LYS A 62 33.40 7.11 -8.01
N GLN A 63 33.27 7.60 -9.24
CA GLN A 63 32.32 8.66 -9.57
C GLN A 63 30.86 8.15 -9.61
N GLU A 64 30.62 6.93 -10.14
CA GLU A 64 29.29 6.30 -10.10
C GLU A 64 28.86 5.93 -8.68
N GLU A 65 29.76 5.44 -7.82
CA GLU A 65 29.46 5.14 -6.40
C GLU A 65 29.21 6.40 -5.56
N ILE A 66 29.94 7.49 -5.79
CA ILE A 66 29.70 8.78 -5.10
C ILE A 66 28.36 9.39 -5.56
N SER A 67 28.06 9.34 -6.86
CA SER A 67 26.77 9.80 -7.41
C SER A 67 25.60 8.93 -6.92
N SER A 68 25.80 7.61 -6.85
CA SER A 68 24.83 6.67 -6.29
C SER A 68 24.59 6.88 -4.80
N ASN A 69 25.64 7.13 -4.01
CA ASN A 69 25.48 7.40 -2.58
C ASN A 69 24.79 8.74 -2.32
N TYR A 70 25.08 9.77 -3.11
CA TYR A 70 24.39 11.05 -3.01
C TYR A 70 22.90 10.91 -3.36
N SER A 71 22.57 10.22 -4.44
CA SER A 71 21.17 9.96 -4.82
C SER A 71 20.43 9.10 -3.78
N VAL A 72 21.08 8.08 -3.20
CA VAL A 72 20.52 7.31 -2.09
C VAL A 72 20.26 8.21 -0.87
N ALA A 73 21.20 9.09 -0.50
CA ALA A 73 21.00 10.02 0.62
C ALA A 73 19.79 10.95 0.40
N ILE A 74 19.65 11.51 -0.79
CA ILE A 74 18.50 12.35 -1.17
C ILE A 74 17.19 11.56 -1.10
N ILE A 75 17.17 10.33 -1.63
CA ILE A 75 15.98 9.46 -1.56
C ILE A 75 15.64 9.14 -0.11
N THR A 76 16.62 8.85 0.74
CA THR A 76 16.37 8.54 2.15
C THR A 76 15.80 9.73 2.92
N GLU A 77 16.27 10.95 2.65
CA GLU A 77 15.70 12.16 3.23
C GLU A 77 14.28 12.44 2.72
N GLN A 78 14.03 12.21 1.43
CA GLN A 78 12.69 12.32 0.87
C GLN A 78 11.72 11.32 1.53
N ILE A 79 12.13 10.07 1.71
CA ILE A 79 11.33 9.04 2.41
C ILE A 79 11.06 9.46 3.86
N ARG A 80 12.07 9.97 4.57
CA ARG A 80 11.90 10.47 5.96
C ARG A 80 10.88 11.61 6.02
N ASN A 81 10.96 12.56 5.10
CA ASN A 81 10.02 13.67 5.04
C ASN A 81 8.60 13.20 4.69
N SER A 82 8.46 12.30 3.71
CA SER A 82 7.17 11.69 3.39
C SER A 82 6.57 10.96 4.59
N ASN A 83 7.37 10.17 5.32
CA ASN A 83 6.91 9.47 6.53
C ASN A 83 6.45 10.45 7.62
N ARG A 84 7.18 11.55 7.83
CA ARG A 84 6.75 12.60 8.77
C ARG A 84 5.42 13.23 8.39
N ILE A 85 5.20 13.50 7.10
CA ILE A 85 3.93 14.04 6.60
C ILE A 85 2.80 13.03 6.82
N ILE A 86 3.03 11.75 6.51
CA ILE A 86 2.08 10.67 6.73
C ILE A 86 1.70 10.58 8.22
N GLU A 87 2.69 10.60 9.13
CA GLU A 87 2.43 10.58 10.57
C GLU A 87 1.58 11.77 11.04
N GLN A 88 1.84 12.97 10.50
CA GLN A 88 1.04 14.15 10.80
C GLN A 88 -0.40 14.01 10.30
N GLN A 89 -0.59 13.49 9.08
CA GLN A 89 -1.91 13.24 8.50
C GLN A 89 -2.69 12.20 9.31
N VAL A 90 -2.05 11.11 9.73
CA VAL A 90 -2.67 10.08 10.58
C VAL A 90 -3.14 10.67 11.91
N LYS A 91 -2.31 11.50 12.56
CA LYS A 91 -2.73 12.20 13.79
C LYS A 91 -3.91 13.14 13.57
N GLN A 92 -3.94 13.85 12.44
CA GLN A 92 -5.07 14.72 12.12
C GLN A 92 -6.36 13.93 11.85
N LEU A 93 -6.26 12.75 11.22
CA LEU A 93 -7.40 11.87 11.00
C LEU A 93 -7.95 11.36 12.34
N ASP A 94 -7.11 10.87 13.25
CA ASP A 94 -7.55 10.42 14.57
C ASP A 94 -8.27 11.52 15.37
N ILE A 95 -7.78 12.77 15.29
CA ILE A 95 -8.46 13.92 15.92
C ILE A 95 -9.83 14.16 15.27
N LYS A 96 -9.91 14.12 13.94
CA LYS A 96 -11.18 14.33 13.22
C LYS A 96 -12.19 13.22 13.50
N ASP A 97 -11.75 11.97 13.58
CA ASP A 97 -12.62 10.84 13.90
C ASP A 97 -13.19 10.95 15.32
N LYS A 98 -12.38 11.40 16.28
CA LYS A 98 -12.85 11.72 17.64
C LYS A 98 -13.91 12.83 17.63
N GLN A 99 -13.66 13.92 16.89
CA GLN A 99 -14.62 15.02 16.74
C GLN A 99 -15.93 14.54 16.12
N ILE A 100 -15.87 13.69 15.09
CA ILE A 100 -17.05 13.09 14.46
C ILE A 100 -17.83 12.25 15.47
N SER A 101 -17.14 11.42 16.27
CA SER A 101 -17.78 10.61 17.31
C SER A 101 -18.48 11.48 18.37
N GLU A 102 -17.86 12.58 18.81
CA GLU A 102 -18.46 13.51 19.76
C GLU A 102 -19.70 14.20 19.17
N LEU A 103 -19.62 14.65 17.92
CA LEU A 103 -20.76 15.26 17.22
C LEU A 103 -21.92 14.28 17.05
N HIS A 104 -21.66 13.01 16.73
CA HIS A 104 -22.69 11.97 16.68
C HIS A 104 -23.35 11.75 18.04
N ASN A 105 -22.57 11.67 19.12
CA ASN A 105 -23.11 11.54 20.47
C ASN A 105 -24.01 12.72 20.85
N LEU A 106 -23.61 13.95 20.51
CA LEU A 106 -24.41 15.15 20.74
C LEU A 106 -25.69 15.16 19.92
N LEU A 107 -25.61 14.75 18.65
CA LEU A 107 -26.78 14.63 17.77
C LEU A 107 -27.78 13.62 18.33
N ASP A 108 -27.32 12.46 18.77
CA ASP A 108 -28.17 11.43 19.38
C ASP A 108 -28.84 11.94 20.67
N GLN A 109 -28.11 12.69 21.50
CA GLN A 109 -28.68 13.34 22.68
C GLN A 109 -29.76 14.35 22.30
N GLN A 110 -29.50 15.18 21.28
CA GLN A 110 -30.46 16.16 20.79
C GLN A 110 -31.72 15.48 20.25
N GLN A 111 -31.59 14.43 19.44
CA GLN A 111 -32.71 13.67 18.89
C GLN A 111 -33.58 13.06 20.00
N LYS A 112 -32.96 12.47 21.03
CA LYS A 112 -33.68 11.93 22.19
C LYS A 112 -34.45 13.01 22.94
N LEU A 113 -33.84 14.16 23.19
CA LEU A 113 -34.51 15.28 23.85
C LEU A 113 -35.67 15.83 23.01
N THR A 114 -35.49 15.95 21.70
CA THR A 114 -36.57 16.38 20.79
C THR A 114 -37.74 15.39 20.80
N LEU A 115 -37.48 14.08 20.77
CA LEU A 115 -38.52 13.07 20.86
C LEU A 115 -39.27 13.09 22.20
N ASP A 116 -38.55 13.26 23.32
CA ASP A 116 -39.17 13.40 24.66
C ASP A 116 -40.05 14.66 24.73
N LEU A 117 -39.57 15.80 24.23
CA LEU A 117 -40.36 17.03 24.18
C LEU A 117 -41.59 16.88 23.31
N GLN A 118 -41.47 16.26 22.14
CA GLN A 118 -42.60 16.02 21.24
C GLN A 118 -43.64 15.12 21.91
N SER A 119 -43.21 14.01 22.52
CA SER A 119 -44.10 13.10 23.27
C SER A 119 -44.83 13.82 24.41
N ARG A 120 -44.13 14.66 25.18
CA ARG A 120 -44.75 15.46 26.25
C ARG A 120 -45.78 16.45 25.72
N LEU A 121 -45.49 17.12 24.61
CA LEU A 121 -46.43 18.04 23.97
C LEU A 121 -47.67 17.31 23.47
N ASP A 122 -47.50 16.16 22.82
CA ASP A 122 -48.60 15.34 22.31
C ASP A 122 -49.48 14.84 23.46
N ASN A 123 -48.88 14.33 24.54
CA ASN A 123 -49.62 13.93 25.74
C ASN A 123 -50.40 15.09 26.36
N LYS A 124 -49.80 16.28 26.45
CA LYS A 124 -50.49 17.47 26.99
C LYS A 124 -51.62 17.95 26.08
N ASN A 125 -51.45 17.88 24.77
CA ASN A 125 -52.50 18.18 23.82
C ASN A 125 -53.68 17.21 23.95
N GLN A 126 -53.39 15.92 24.13
CA GLN A 126 -54.42 14.91 24.35
C GLN A 126 -55.18 15.17 25.67
N GLU A 127 -54.49 15.43 26.78
CA GLU A 127 -55.12 15.81 28.06
C GLU A 127 -56.05 17.03 27.89
N LEU A 128 -55.63 18.04 27.12
CA LEU A 128 -56.44 19.23 26.86
C LEU A 128 -57.66 18.94 25.98
N LEU A 129 -57.55 18.04 25.00
CA LEU A 129 -58.68 17.60 24.18
C LEU A 129 -59.69 16.84 25.04
N ASP A 130 -59.25 15.89 25.85
CA ASP A 130 -60.10 15.13 26.76
C ASP A 130 -60.85 16.05 27.74
N LEU A 131 -60.16 17.08 28.28
CA LEU A 131 -60.78 18.10 29.14
C LEU A 131 -61.82 18.98 28.41
N LYS A 132 -61.65 19.24 27.11
CA LYS A 132 -62.64 19.97 26.30
C LYS A 132 -63.86 19.10 25.98
N GLU A 133 -63.64 17.81 25.74
CA GLU A 133 -64.69 16.86 25.38
C GLU A 133 -65.53 16.43 26.59
N THR A 134 -64.98 16.44 27.80
CA THR A 134 -65.79 16.28 29.01
C THR A 134 -66.70 17.51 29.19
N PRO A 135 -68.04 17.38 29.08
CA PRO A 135 -68.92 18.51 29.35
C PRO A 135 -68.75 18.84 30.83
N LYS A 136 -68.23 20.03 31.13
CA LYS A 136 -68.18 20.56 32.50
C LYS A 136 -69.60 20.52 33.04
N LYS A 137 -69.95 19.47 33.81
CA LYS A 137 -71.18 19.43 34.61
C LYS A 137 -71.09 20.66 35.49
N GLY A 138 -71.84 21.68 35.09
CA GLY A 138 -71.52 23.06 35.41
C GLY A 138 -71.35 23.21 36.90
N PHE A 139 -70.21 23.75 37.31
CA PHE A 139 -70.02 24.29 38.66
C PHE A 139 -71.25 25.10 39.10
N TRP A 140 -71.81 25.88 38.17
CA TRP A 140 -73.07 26.62 38.31
C TRP A 140 -74.33 25.76 38.42
N ARG A 141 -74.41 24.62 37.71
CA ARG A 141 -75.53 23.66 37.84
C ARG A 141 -75.56 22.98 39.21
N ARG A 142 -74.43 22.95 39.94
CA ARG A 142 -74.32 22.38 41.29
C ARG A 142 -74.53 23.42 42.40
N LEU A 143 -74.44 24.71 42.08
CA LEU A 143 -74.66 25.82 43.01
C LEU A 143 -76.03 26.49 42.85
N PHE A 144 -76.65 26.41 41.67
CA PHE A 144 -77.89 27.12 41.33
C PHE A 144 -78.92 26.24 40.60
N GLY A 145 -78.71 24.92 40.57
CA GLY A 145 -79.63 23.94 40.00
C GLY A 145 -80.26 23.08 41.07
#